data_AF-A0AA45WYG5-F1
#
_entry.id   AF-A0AA45WYG5-F1
#
_cell.length_a   1.000
_cell.length_b   1.000
_cell.length_c   1.000
_cell.angle_alpha   90.00
_cell.angle_beta   90.00
_cell.angle_gamma   90.00
#
_symmetry.space_group_name_H-M   'P 1'
#
loop_
_entity.id
_entity.type
_entity.pdbx_description
1 polymer ?
#
loop_
_entity_poly.entity_id
_entity_poly.type
_entity_poly.pdbx_seq_one_letter_code
_entity_poly.pdbx_strand_id
1 'polypeptide(L)'
;MRITGSGKLDPDFSKIPKQQQILGIVTEAALFIPGTTEWLLPRISPRCENCGGGHPFQVSMAYRPLLGGVVPLIKLAKSHHLMCTHCGETIELEAEEYHKIKGRLQEP
;
A
#
# COMPACT_ATOMS: atom_id res chain seq x y z
N MET A 1 -24.08 -20.55 -32.78
CA MET A 1 -24.99 -20.00 -31.74
C MET A 1 -25.18 -21.04 -30.65
N ARG A 2 -24.71 -20.75 -29.43
CA ARG A 2 -25.13 -21.45 -28.21
C ARG A 2 -25.49 -20.37 -27.18
N ILE A 3 -26.76 -20.32 -26.84
CA ILE A 3 -27.36 -19.41 -25.89
C ILE A 3 -27.55 -20.24 -24.61
N THR A 4 -26.72 -19.97 -23.61
CA THR A 4 -26.92 -20.37 -22.21
C THR A 4 -26.69 -19.07 -21.44
N GLY A 5 -27.70 -18.36 -20.93
CA GLY A 5 -28.74 -18.89 -20.06
C GLY A 5 -28.33 -18.67 -18.60
N SER A 6 -28.05 -17.41 -18.22
CA SER A 6 -28.08 -16.84 -16.86
C SER A 6 -27.53 -15.42 -16.93
N GLY A 7 -28.42 -14.44 -17.16
CA GLY A 7 -28.10 -13.02 -17.21
C GLY A 7 -27.84 -12.44 -15.82
N LYS A 8 -26.80 -12.91 -15.13
CA LYS A 8 -26.14 -12.15 -14.07
C LYS A 8 -24.78 -11.76 -14.62
N LEU A 9 -24.70 -10.51 -15.08
CA LEU A 9 -23.43 -9.83 -15.29
C LEU A 9 -22.74 -9.83 -13.92
N ASP A 10 -21.84 -10.78 -13.68
CA ASP A 10 -20.81 -10.58 -12.66
C ASP A 10 -20.15 -9.24 -12.98
N PRO A 11 -20.06 -8.30 -12.03
CA PRO A 11 -19.37 -7.05 -12.30
C PRO A 11 -17.94 -7.42 -12.72
N ASP A 12 -17.55 -7.05 -13.93
CA ASP A 12 -16.18 -7.21 -14.42
C ASP A 12 -15.28 -6.23 -13.64
N PHE A 13 -14.90 -6.63 -12.43
CA PHE A 13 -14.02 -5.87 -11.54
C PHE A 13 -12.61 -5.71 -12.13
N SER A 14 -12.31 -6.41 -13.23
CA SER A 14 -11.09 -6.29 -14.05
C SER A 14 -10.82 -4.86 -14.55
N LYS A 15 -11.85 -4.00 -14.58
CA LYS A 15 -11.78 -2.61 -15.07
C LYS A 15 -11.74 -1.56 -13.98
N ILE A 16 -11.77 -1.94 -12.70
CA ILE A 16 -11.53 -0.96 -11.63
C ILE A 16 -10.03 -0.67 -11.69
N PRO A 17 -9.59 0.54 -12.12
CA PRO A 17 -8.19 0.87 -12.04
C PRO A 17 -7.78 0.68 -10.59
N LYS A 18 -6.79 -0.19 -10.33
CA LYS A 18 -6.12 -0.21 -9.03
C LYS A 18 -5.55 1.19 -8.87
N GLN A 19 -6.30 2.04 -8.18
CA GLN A 19 -5.97 3.45 -8.01
C GLN A 19 -4.89 3.50 -6.93
N GLN A 20 -3.70 3.02 -7.31
CA GLN A 20 -2.50 3.07 -6.50
C GLN A 20 -1.86 4.43 -6.77
N GLN A 21 -1.91 5.30 -5.77
CA GLN A 21 -1.28 6.60 -5.81
C GLN A 21 0.05 6.53 -5.06
N ILE A 22 1.13 6.95 -5.71
CA ILE A 22 2.43 7.13 -5.05
C ILE A 22 2.33 8.41 -4.22
N LEU A 23 2.62 8.30 -2.92
CA LEU A 23 2.58 9.43 -1.99
C LEU A 23 3.96 10.07 -1.82
N GLY A 24 5.02 9.32 -2.06
CA GLY A 24 6.40 9.81 -2.00
C GLY A 24 7.41 8.70 -1.73
N ILE A 25 8.66 9.10 -1.55
CA ILE A 25 9.78 8.20 -1.25
C ILE A 25 10.31 8.55 0.14
N VAL A 26 10.71 7.53 0.90
CA VAL A 26 11.34 7.66 2.21
C VAL A 26 12.61 6.82 2.24
N THR A 27 13.70 7.42 2.71
CA THR A 27 14.97 6.70 2.88
C THR A 27 15.01 5.98 4.22
N GLU A 28 15.84 4.94 4.32
CA GLU A 28 16.08 4.22 5.58
C GLU A 28 16.48 5.19 6.71
N ALA A 29 17.39 6.12 6.43
CA ALA A 29 17.84 7.14 7.38
C ALA A 29 16.70 8.03 7.91
N ALA A 30 15.72 8.35 7.04
CA ALA A 30 14.55 9.14 7.44
C ALA A 30 13.59 8.34 8.35
N LEU A 31 13.70 7.01 8.41
CA LEU A 31 12.87 6.15 9.25
C LEU A 31 13.52 5.83 10.61
N PHE A 32 14.68 6.42 10.91
CA PHE A 32 15.21 6.47 12.27
C PHE A 32 14.75 7.73 13.02
N ILE A 33 14.57 7.61 14.33
CA ILE A 33 14.28 8.76 15.19
C ILE A 33 15.53 9.66 15.27
N PRO A 34 15.41 10.97 15.03
CA PRO A 34 16.56 11.86 15.01
C PRO A 34 17.26 11.87 16.36
N GLY A 35 18.57 11.66 16.35
CA GLY A 35 19.40 11.61 17.56
C GLY A 35 19.37 10.27 18.30
N THR A 36 18.71 9.24 17.76
CA THR A 36 18.73 7.89 18.33
C THR A 36 19.01 6.84 17.24
N THR A 37 19.27 5.60 17.67
CA THR A 37 19.35 4.43 16.78
C THR A 37 18.02 3.68 16.70
N GLU A 38 16.93 4.31 17.16
CA GLU A 38 15.62 3.69 17.24
C GLU A 38 14.86 3.79 15.92
N TRP A 39 14.30 2.67 15.50
CA TRP A 39 13.57 2.53 14.25
C TRP A 39 12.08 2.88 14.44
N LEU A 40 11.53 3.71 13.54
CA LEU A 40 10.16 4.24 13.66
C LEU A 40 9.05 3.21 13.44
N LEU A 41 9.34 2.13 12.70
CA LEU A 41 8.37 1.13 12.27
C LEU A 41 8.70 -0.23 12.90
N PRO A 42 8.40 -0.46 14.20
CA PRO A 42 8.91 -1.62 14.94
C PRO A 42 8.52 -2.98 14.34
N ARG A 43 7.44 -3.01 13.55
CA ARG A 43 6.91 -4.22 12.90
C ARG A 43 7.59 -4.53 11.56
N ILE A 44 8.27 -3.55 10.97
CA ILE A 44 8.86 -3.61 9.63
C ILE A 44 10.37 -3.53 9.78
N SER A 45 11.09 -4.44 9.13
CA SER A 45 12.54 -4.40 9.15
C SER A 45 13.08 -3.11 8.47
N PRO A 46 14.15 -2.48 8.98
CA PRO A 46 14.80 -1.36 8.30
C PRO A 46 15.34 -1.71 6.91
N ARG A 47 15.62 -3.00 6.69
CA ARG A 47 16.03 -3.54 5.40
C ARG A 47 14.89 -4.34 4.80
N CYS A 48 14.79 -4.32 3.47
CA CYS A 48 13.83 -5.17 2.77
C CYS A 48 14.08 -6.64 3.11
N GLU A 49 13.04 -7.37 3.49
CA GLU A 49 13.15 -8.77 3.92
C GLU A 49 13.48 -9.70 2.74
N ASN A 50 13.04 -9.34 1.53
CA ASN A 50 13.33 -10.11 0.32
C ASN A 50 14.75 -9.90 -0.23
N CYS A 51 15.21 -8.65 -0.43
CA CYS A 51 16.54 -8.39 -1.03
C CYS A 51 17.64 -8.07 -0.02
N GLY A 52 17.32 -7.88 1.27
CA GLY A 52 18.28 -7.56 2.33
C GLY A 52 18.94 -6.17 2.20
N GLY A 53 18.58 -5.39 1.19
CA GLY A 53 19.19 -4.09 0.90
C GLY A 53 18.56 -2.94 1.68
N GLY A 54 19.37 -1.95 2.05
CA GLY A 54 18.95 -0.66 2.62
C GLY A 54 18.52 0.34 1.55
N HIS A 55 17.68 -0.10 0.60
CA HIS A 55 17.19 0.76 -0.47
C HIS A 55 16.08 1.69 0.04
N PRO A 56 15.87 2.85 -0.59
CA PRO A 56 14.71 3.69 -0.30
C PRO A 56 13.40 2.91 -0.47
N PHE A 57 12.42 3.28 0.33
CA PHE A 57 11.07 2.75 0.22
C PHE A 57 10.15 3.79 -0.41
N GLN A 58 9.27 3.33 -1.29
CA GLN A 58 8.21 4.12 -1.87
C GLN A 58 6.93 3.91 -1.06
N VAL A 59 6.31 4.99 -0.61
CA VAL A 59 5.01 4.91 0.07
C VAL A 59 3.91 5.12 -0.95
N SER A 60 2.96 4.20 -0.98
CA SER A 60 1.81 4.26 -1.87
C SER A 60 0.51 4.03 -1.13
N MET A 61 -0.58 4.45 -1.75
CA MET A 61 -1.93 4.38 -1.21
C MET A 61 -2.80 3.67 -2.22
N ALA A 62 -3.60 2.70 -1.77
CA ALA A 62 -4.54 2.00 -2.64
C ALA A 62 -5.93 1.97 -2.01
N TYR A 63 -6.94 2.10 -2.87
CA TYR A 63 -8.33 1.87 -2.51
C TYR A 63 -8.73 0.45 -2.92
N ARG A 64 -9.28 -0.31 -1.98
CA ARG A 64 -9.81 -1.66 -2.23
C ARG A 64 -11.32 -1.67 -2.00
N PRO A 65 -12.12 -2.24 -2.91
CA PRO A 65 -13.55 -2.40 -2.67
C PRO A 65 -13.77 -3.38 -1.51
N LEU A 66 -14.52 -2.95 -0.50
CA LEU A 66 -15.03 -3.84 0.53
C LEU A 66 -16.30 -4.51 -0.01
N LEU A 67 -16.18 -5.80 -0.35
CA LEU A 67 -17.33 -6.64 -0.69
C LEU A 67 -18.11 -6.96 0.59
N GLY A 68 -19.00 -6.05 0.99
CA GLY A 68 -19.83 -6.17 2.18
C GLY A 68 -21.31 -5.96 1.89
N GLY A 69 -22.00 -7.07 1.59
CA GLY A 69 -23.44 -7.33 1.83
C GLY A 69 -24.50 -6.36 1.28
N VAL A 70 -25.34 -6.86 0.36
CA VAL A 70 -26.74 -6.48 0.01
C VAL A 70 -27.04 -5.01 -0.36
N VAL A 71 -26.15 -4.05 -0.08
CA VAL A 71 -26.36 -2.61 -0.32
C VAL A 71 -25.53 -2.17 -1.54
N PRO A 72 -26.09 -1.43 -2.51
CA PRO A 72 -25.38 -1.00 -3.72
C PRO A 72 -24.31 0.10 -3.49
N LEU A 73 -24.01 0.47 -2.24
CA LEU A 73 -22.92 1.39 -1.93
C LEU A 73 -21.59 0.63 -1.84
N ILE A 74 -20.77 0.74 -2.87
CA ILE A 74 -19.38 0.28 -2.85
C ILE A 74 -18.64 1.06 -1.77
N LYS A 75 -18.36 0.42 -0.63
CA LYS A 75 -17.45 0.98 0.38
C LYS A 75 -16.02 0.75 -0.08
N LEU A 76 -15.23 1.81 -0.20
CA LEU A 76 -13.80 1.72 -0.51
C LEU A 76 -12.99 1.76 0.80
N ALA A 77 -12.16 0.75 1.05
CA ALA A 77 -11.16 0.77 2.10
C ALA A 77 -9.87 1.42 1.58
N LYS A 78 -9.36 2.38 2.34
CA LYS A 78 -8.06 3.01 2.10
C LYS A 78 -6.97 2.21 2.80
N SER A 79 -5.91 1.85 2.08
CA SER A 79 -4.73 1.13 2.59
C SER A 79 -3.46 1.86 2.17
N HIS A 80 -2.48 1.94 3.06
CA HIS A 80 -1.16 2.51 2.77
C HIS A 80 -0.15 1.38 2.72
N HIS A 81 0.83 1.50 1.84
CA HIS A 81 1.83 0.47 1.61
C HIS A 81 3.22 1.07 1.52
N LEU A 82 4.18 0.39 2.11
CA LEU A 82 5.61 0.63 1.97
C LEU A 82 6.16 -0.36 0.95
N MET A 83 6.78 0.13 -0.13
CA MET A 83 7.28 -0.69 -1.23
C MET A 83 8.79 -0.53 -1.38
N CYS A 84 9.54 -1.62 -1.43
CA CYS A 84 10.97 -1.58 -1.75
C CYS A 84 11.16 -1.13 -3.21
N THR A 85 11.94 -0.07 -3.42
CA THR A 85 12.21 0.46 -4.78
C THR A 85 13.05 -0.48 -5.64
N HIS A 86 13.75 -1.45 -5.04
CA HIS A 86 14.62 -2.38 -5.75
C HIS A 86 13.90 -3.64 -6.22
N CYS A 87 13.20 -4.35 -5.32
CA CYS A 87 12.55 -5.63 -5.64
C CYS A 87 11.02 -5.56 -5.75
N GLY A 88 10.40 -4.43 -5.41
CA GLY A 88 8.95 -4.27 -5.45
C GLY A 88 8.17 -4.95 -4.32
N GLU A 89 8.86 -5.56 -3.34
CA GLU A 89 8.21 -6.10 -2.15
C GLU A 89 7.40 -5.01 -1.45
N THR A 90 6.16 -5.32 -1.12
CA THR A 90 5.18 -4.36 -0.62
C THR A 90 4.63 -4.82 0.72
N ILE A 91 4.71 -3.96 1.73
CA ILE A 91 4.24 -4.21 3.09
C ILE A 91 3.10 -3.22 3.39
N GLU A 92 1.97 -3.73 3.89
CA GLU A 92 0.86 -2.88 4.30
C GLU A 92 1.19 -2.17 5.62
N LEU A 93 1.02 -0.84 5.64
CA LEU A 93 1.25 0.02 6.79
C LEU A 93 -0.04 0.17 7.58
N GLU A 94 0.07 0.01 8.90
CA GLU A 94 -1.00 0.38 9.82
C GLU A 94 -1.20 1.91 9.83
N ALA A 95 -2.38 2.36 10.26
CA ALA A 95 -2.71 3.79 10.27
C ALA A 95 -1.72 4.62 11.11
N GLU A 96 -1.28 4.07 12.24
CA GLU A 96 -0.30 4.71 13.13
C GLU A 96 1.10 4.76 12.49
N GLU A 97 1.52 3.68 11.83
CA GLU A 97 2.79 3.61 11.10
C GLU A 97 2.85 4.66 9.98
N TYR A 98 1.79 4.75 9.17
CA TYR A 98 1.69 5.78 8.14
C TYR A 98 1.72 7.20 8.74
N HIS A 99 1.04 7.42 9.87
CA HIS A 99 1.01 8.74 10.51
C HIS A 99 2.40 9.20 10.98
N LYS A 100 3.27 8.26 11.40
CA LYS A 100 4.65 8.55 11.80
C LYS A 100 5.53 8.96 10.62
N ILE A 101 5.31 8.39 9.45
CA ILE A 101 6.19 8.57 8.28
C ILE A 101 5.70 9.63 7.29
N LYS A 102 4.41 9.99 7.28
CA LYS A 102 3.83 10.93 6.31
C LYS A 102 4.55 12.28 6.24
N GLY A 103 5.10 12.77 7.36
CA GLY A 103 5.82 14.05 7.44
C GLY A 103 7.28 13.96 6.97
N ARG A 104 7.74 12.75 6.61
CA ARG A 104 9.11 12.45 6.16
C ARG A 104 9.16 12.01 4.69
N LEU A 105 8.02 12.03 4.01
CA LEU A 105 7.92 11.72 2.59
C LEU A 105 8.55 12.85 1.79
N GLN A 106 9.42 12.48 0.85
CA GLN A 106 9.91 13.37 -0.18
C GLN A 106 9.03 13.22 -1.41
N GLU A 107 8.89 14.31 -2.19
CA GLU A 107 8.19 14.28 -3.47
C GLU A 107 8.79 13.18 -4.36
N PRO A 108 7.95 12.40 -5.06
CA PRO A 108 8.38 11.23 -5.85
C PRO A 108 9.20 11.60 -7.08
#